data_AF-A0A355ESJ6-F1
#
_entry.id   AF-A0A355ESJ6-F1
#
_cell.length_a   1.000
_cell.length_b   1.000
_cell.length_c   1.000
_cell.angle_alpha   90.00
_cell.angle_beta   90.00
_cell.angle_gamma   90.00
#
_symmetry.space_group_name_H-M   'P 1'
#
loop_
_entity.id
_entity.type
_entity.pdbx_description
1 polymer ?
#
loop_
_entity_poly.entity_id
_entity_poly.type
_entity_poly.pdbx_seq_one_letter_code
_entity_poly.pdbx_strand_id
1 'polypeptide(L)' 'MKAWTSEEVRELRKKYHLTQRSLADLIGVTFRSVYYYERGLRVPARPTKMLLSRVERDLQEKKGGEKK' A
#
# COMPACT_ATOMS: atom_id res chain seq x y z
N MET A 1 -9.60 -0.92 -11.88
CA MET A 1 -9.00 -1.23 -10.56
C MET A 1 -7.50 -1.39 -10.77
N LYS A 2 -6.66 -0.66 -10.02
CA LYS A 2 -5.20 -0.67 -10.22
C LYS A 2 -4.65 -2.08 -10.08
N ALA A 3 -3.69 -2.45 -10.95
CA ALA A 3 -3.14 -3.80 -10.97
C ALA A 3 -2.27 -4.11 -9.75
N TRP A 4 -1.69 -3.08 -9.11
CA TRP A 4 -0.80 -3.15 -7.95
C TRP A 4 0.40 -4.07 -8.21
N THR A 5 1.31 -3.60 -9.07
CA THR A 5 2.63 -4.23 -9.29
C THR A 5 3.54 -4.06 -8.07
N SER A 6 4.67 -4.77 -8.07
CA SER A 6 5.71 -4.64 -7.04
C SER A 6 6.19 -3.19 -6.87
N GLU A 7 6.37 -2.50 -7.99
CA GLU A 7 6.83 -1.11 -8.03
C GLU A 7 5.75 -0.19 -7.46
N GLU A 8 4.49 -0.35 -7.88
CA GLU A 8 3.38 0.49 -7.41
C GLU A 8 3.16 0.36 -5.89
N VAL A 9 3.29 -0.85 -5.33
CA VAL A 9 3.20 -1.07 -3.88
C VAL A 9 4.35 -0.36 -3.15
N ARG A 10 5.57 -0.48 -3.68
CA ARG A 10 6.76 0.16 -3.09
C ARG A 10 6.68 1.69 -3.18
N GLU A 11 6.17 2.22 -4.30
CA GLU A 11 5.98 3.65 -4.53
C GLU A 11 4.93 4.23 -3.61
N LEU A 12 3.77 3.57 -3.45
CA LEU A 12 2.75 3.96 -2.48
C LEU A 12 3.39 4.12 -1.10
N ARG A 13 4.11 3.09 -0.64
CA ARG A 13 4.76 3.10 0.66
C ARG A 13 5.72 4.28 0.82
N LYS A 14 6.61 4.49 -0.16
CA LYS A 14 7.60 5.58 -0.12
C LYS A 14 6.97 6.95 -0.20
N LYS A 15 5.96 7.13 -1.06
CA LYS A 15 5.23 8.39 -1.28
C LYS A 15 4.57 8.91 0.00
N TYR A 16 4.14 8.00 0.87
CA TYR A 16 3.51 8.32 2.15
C TYR A 16 4.41 8.01 3.36
N HIS A 17 5.72 7.84 3.14
CA HIS A 17 6.73 7.63 4.19
C HIS A 17 6.42 6.47 5.15
N LEU A 18 5.73 5.44 4.65
CA LEU A 18 5.36 4.28 5.44
C LEU A 18 6.53 3.28 5.55
N THR A 19 6.59 2.57 6.67
CA THR A 19 7.39 1.34 6.75
C THR A 19 6.61 0.18 6.12
N GLN A 20 7.29 -0.91 5.75
CA GLN A 20 6.60 -2.11 5.25
C GLN A 20 5.64 -2.68 6.29
N ARG A 21 5.97 -2.53 7.59
CA ARG A 21 5.10 -2.94 8.70
C ARG A 21 3.85 -2.06 8.79
N SER A 22 4.02 -0.75 8.75
CA SER A 22 2.89 0.19 8.77
C SER A 22 1.93 -0.03 7.60
N LEU A 23 2.45 -0.27 6.38
CA LEU A 23 1.60 -0.61 5.24
C LEU A 23 0.87 -1.95 5.45
N ALA A 24 1.55 -2.95 6.01
CA ALA A 24 0.96 -4.25 6.30
C ALA A 24 -0.20 -4.14 7.30
N ASP A 25 0.00 -3.36 8.37
CA ASP A 25 -1.00 -3.09 9.40
C ASP A 25 -2.24 -2.38 8.80
N LEU A 26 -2.03 -1.43 7.88
CA LEU A 26 -3.11 -0.70 7.20
C LEU A 26 -3.97 -1.59 6.28
N ILE A 27 -3.38 -2.59 5.62
CA ILE A 27 -4.10 -3.49 4.71
C ILE A 27 -4.42 -4.85 5.35
N GLY A 28 -4.19 -5.02 6.66
CA GLY A 28 -4.54 -6.23 7.41
C GLY A 28 -3.79 -7.49 6.97
N VAL A 29 -2.51 -7.37 6.58
CA VAL A 29 -1.65 -8.50 6.21
C VAL A 29 -0.39 -8.53 7.05
N THR A 30 0.40 -9.60 6.92
CA THR A 30 1.69 -9.67 7.59
C THR A 30 2.73 -8.79 6.91
N PHE A 31 3.71 -8.28 7.67
CA PHE A 31 4.90 -7.62 7.13
C PHE A 31 5.54 -8.41 5.97
N ARG A 32 5.63 -9.73 6.12
CA ARG A 32 6.24 -10.63 5.13
C ARG A 32 5.46 -10.64 3.81
N SER A 33 4.14 -10.47 3.86
CA SER A 33 3.30 -10.32 2.67
C SER A 33 3.69 -9.08 1.88
N VAL A 34 3.83 -7.93 2.54
CA VAL A 34 4.27 -6.68 1.89
C VAL A 34 5.67 -6.79 1.33
N TYR A 35 6.60 -7.42 2.07
CA TYR A 35 7.94 -7.72 1.56
C TYR A 35 7.90 -8.51 0.24
N TYR A 36 7.06 -9.56 0.16
CA TYR A 36 6.93 -10.36 -1.06
C TYR A 36 6.28 -9.59 -2.21
N TYR A 37 5.31 -8.74 -1.92
CA TYR A 37 4.67 -7.88 -2.93
C TYR A 37 5.68 -6.91 -3.53
N GLU A 38 6.44 -6.18 -2.71
CA GLU A 38 7.44 -5.21 -3.20
C GLU A 38 8.61 -5.85 -3.96
N ARG A 39 8.88 -7.14 -3.72
CA ARG A 39 9.92 -7.91 -4.41
C ARG A 39 9.44 -8.60 -5.68
N GLY A 40 8.15 -8.53 -6.00
CA GLY A 40 7.55 -9.25 -7.13
C GLY A 40 7.48 -10.77 -6.93
N LEU A 41 7.76 -11.25 -5.71
CA LEU A 41 7.76 -12.69 -5.37
C LEU A 41 6.33 -13.21 -5.20
N ARG A 42 5.36 -12.32 -4.97
CA ARG A 42 3.94 -12.65 -4.89
C ARG A 42 3.11 -11.48 -5.42
N VAL A 43 2.03 -11.77 -6.13
CA VAL A 43 1.06 -10.77 -6.55
C VAL A 43 -0.02 -10.64 -5.45
N PRO A 44 -0.41 -9.40 -5.04
CA PRO A 44 -1.51 -9.20 -4.11
C PRO A 44 -2.82 -9.81 -4.64
N ALA A 45 -3.59 -10.47 -3.79
CA ALA A 45 -4.90 -10.99 -4.18
C ALA A 45 -5.89 -9.85 -4.40
N ARG A 46 -7.00 -10.11 -5.11
CA ARG A 46 -8.06 -9.13 -5.36
C ARG A 46 -8.51 -8.34 -4.11
N PRO A 47 -8.80 -8.95 -2.93
CA PRO A 47 -9.16 -8.19 -1.74
C PRO A 47 -8.03 -7.26 -1.27
N THR A 48 -6.78 -7.72 -1.29
CA THR A 48 -5.61 -6.90 -0.93
C THR A 48 -5.45 -5.71 -1.88
N LYS A 49 -5.70 -5.89 -3.18
CA LYS A 49 -5.71 -4.79 -4.15
C LYS A 49 -6.79 -3.74 -3.84
N MET A 50 -7.97 -4.17 -3.36
CA MET A 50 -9.02 -3.24 -2.92
C MET A 50 -8.56 -2.43 -1.70
N LEU A 51 -7.94 -3.11 -0.72
CA LEU A 51 -7.43 -2.46 0.48
C LEU A 51 -6.30 -1.47 0.16
N LEU A 52 -5.37 -1.82 -0.72
CA LEU A 52 -4.33 -0.91 -1.19
C LEU A 52 -4.92 0.36 -1.84
N SER A 53 -5.93 0.20 -2.70
CA SER A 53 -6.62 1.34 -3.32
C SER A 53 -7.42 2.18 -2.33
N ARG A 54 -7.97 1.57 -1.27
CA ARG A 54 -8.62 2.31 -0.18
C ARG A 54 -7.60 3.12 0.62
N VAL A 55 -6.53 2.47 1.07
CA VAL A 55 -5.43 3.11 1.82
C VAL A 55 -4.82 4.27 1.03
N GLU A 56 -4.58 4.10 -0.28
CA GLU A 56 -4.08 5.18 -1.14
C GLU A 56 -5.01 6.40 -1.11
N ARG A 57 -6.34 6.20 -1.19
CA ARG A 57 -7.33 7.28 -1.12
C ARG A 57 -7.35 7.96 0.24
N ASP A 58 -7.41 7.17 1.31
CA ASP A 58 -7.46 7.68 2.69
C ASP A 58 -6.20 8.53 3.00
N LEU A 59 -5.03 8.13 2.48
CA LEU A 59 -3.78 8.88 2.62
C LEU A 59 -3.73 10.15 1.75
N GLN A 60 -4.37 10.14 0.56
CA GLN A 60 -4.51 11.35 -0.26
C GLN A 60 -5.36 12.41 0.43
N GLU A 61 -6.48 12.00 1.02
CA GLU A 61 -7.39 12.90 1.74
C GLU A 61 -6.72 13.54 2.96
N LYS A 62 -5.98 12.75 3.75
CA LYS A 62 -5.21 13.26 4.90
C LYS A 62 -4.15 14.28 4.49
N LYS A 63 -3.39 14.02 3.43
CA LYS A 63 -2.36 14.94 2.92
C LYS A 63 -2.96 16.23 2.33
N GLY A 64 -4.20 16.20 1.86
CA GLY A 64 -4.95 17.38 1.43
C GLY A 64 -5.44 18.25 2.58
N GLY A 65 -5.71 17.65 3.75
CA GLY A 65 -6.14 18.34 4.96
C GLY A 65 -5.03 19.11 5.68
N GLU A 66 -3.78 18.67 5.60
CA GLU A 66 -2.62 19.36 6.19
C GLU A 66 -2.20 20.64 5.43
N LYS A 67 -2.84 20.95 4.30
CA LYS A 67 -2.58 22.18 3.52
C LYS A 67 -3.48 23.36 3.89
N LYS A 68 -4.24 23.30 4.99
CA LYS A 68 -5.19 24.36 5.36
C LYS A 68 -4.80 25.08 6.64
#